data_AF-A0A845ZEU9-F1
#
_entry.id   AF-A0A845ZEU9-F1
#
_cell.length_a   1.000
_cell.length_b   1.000
_cell.length_c   1.000
_cell.angle_alpha   90.00
_cell.angle_beta   90.00
_cell.angle_gamma   90.00
#
_symmetry.space_group_name_H-M   'P 1'
#
loop_
_entity.id
_entity.type
_entity.pdbx_description
1 polymer ?
#
loop_
_entity_poly.entity_id
_entity_poly.type
_entity_poly.pdbx_seq_one_letter_code
_entity_poly.pdbx_strand_id
1 'polypeptide(L)'
;MMDVSEYEVKILGAPELFKDGRHISLSRQKSIGLIVYLAATERRAAREELVELFWPDASPGRGLASLRTSLNTIRSALGDDILIFENGGVSLNFRLIWTDLKSFREAIQKTITFEVMASAAGLWRGDSLKGFT
;
A
#
# COMPACT_ATOMS: atom_id res chain seq x y z
N MET A 1 2.09 20.26 14.49
CA MET A 1 3.25 19.77 13.74
C MET A 1 2.74 18.63 12.90
N MET A 2 2.63 18.79 11.57
CA MET A 2 2.15 17.69 10.72
C MET A 2 3.19 16.58 10.84
N ASP A 3 2.77 15.40 11.27
CA ASP A 3 3.64 14.23 11.35
C ASP A 3 3.99 13.87 9.91
N VAL A 4 5.14 14.34 9.42
CA VAL A 4 5.58 14.06 8.06
C VAL A 4 5.95 12.60 8.06
N SER A 5 5.05 11.76 7.56
CA SER A 5 5.34 10.33 7.39
C SER A 5 6.53 10.18 6.45
N GLU A 6 7.50 9.35 6.85
CA GLU A 6 8.71 9.07 6.06
C GLU A 6 8.36 8.44 4.69
N TYR A 7 7.22 7.75 4.62
CA TYR A 7 6.75 7.06 3.44
C TYR A 7 5.34 7.50 3.04
N GLU A 8 5.10 7.59 1.73
CA GLU A 8 3.77 7.85 1.17
C GLU A 8 3.40 6.80 0.12
N VAL A 9 2.14 6.37 0.15
CA VAL A 9 1.53 5.57 -0.93
C VAL A 9 0.31 6.31 -1.45
N LYS A 10 0.29 6.54 -2.76
CA LYS A 10 -0.86 7.16 -3.42
C LYS A 10 -1.53 6.16 -4.34
N ILE A 11 -2.78 5.78 -4.05
CA ILE A 11 -3.54 4.75 -4.79
C ILE A 11 -4.86 5.27 -5.37
N LEU A 12 -5.27 6.51 -5.05
CA LEU A 12 -6.41 7.18 -5.69
C LEU A 12 -5.98 7.77 -7.03
N GLY A 13 -5.53 6.90 -7.94
CA GLY A 13 -4.91 7.22 -9.22
C GLY A 13 -3.95 6.09 -9.63
N ALA A 14 -3.01 6.36 -10.54
CA ALA A 14 -1.91 5.42 -10.79
C ALA A 14 -1.06 5.25 -9.52
N PRO A 15 -0.75 4.02 -9.06
CA PRO A 15 0.00 3.80 -7.83
C PRO A 15 1.35 4.49 -7.84
N GLU A 16 1.60 5.33 -6.86
CA GLU A 16 2.89 5.98 -6.65
C GLU A 16 3.39 5.76 -5.23
N LEU A 17 4.71 5.63 -5.09
CA LEU A 17 5.39 5.38 -3.82
C LEU A 17 6.43 6.46 -3.60
N PHE A 18 6.51 7.00 -2.39
CA PHE A 18 7.52 7.98 -2.02
C PHE A 18 8.21 7.59 -0.72
N LYS A 19 9.49 7.93 -0.63
CA LYS A 19 10.30 7.92 0.60
C LYS A 19 10.96 9.28 0.74
N ASP A 20 10.76 9.97 1.85
CA ASP A 20 11.30 11.31 2.12
C ASP A 20 10.99 12.28 0.95
N GLY A 21 9.77 12.22 0.42
CA GLY A 21 9.32 13.01 -0.74
C GLY A 21 9.91 12.61 -2.10
N ARG A 22 10.79 11.60 -2.17
CA ARG A 22 11.37 11.09 -3.43
C ARG A 22 10.57 9.92 -3.96
N HIS A 23 10.23 9.96 -5.25
CA HIS A 23 9.51 8.89 -5.91
C HIS A 23 10.35 7.60 -5.98
N ILE A 24 9.76 6.48 -5.58
CA ILE A 24 10.38 5.16 -5.57
C ILE A 24 9.75 4.31 -6.68
N SER A 25 10.60 3.80 -7.58
CA SER A 25 10.17 2.85 -8.60
C SER A 25 10.39 1.42 -8.11
N LEU A 26 9.32 0.62 -8.07
CA LEU A 26 9.40 -0.82 -7.86
C LEU A 26 9.36 -1.54 -9.21
N SER A 27 10.36 -2.38 -9.47
CA SER A 27 10.48 -3.13 -10.73
C SER A 27 9.47 -4.27 -10.91
N ARG A 28 8.67 -4.57 -9.87
CA ARG A 28 7.74 -5.70 -9.86
C ARG A 28 6.32 -5.23 -9.57
N GLN A 29 5.43 -5.37 -10.57
CA GLN A 29 4.00 -5.07 -10.42
C GLN A 29 3.38 -5.80 -9.21
N LYS A 30 3.70 -7.07 -8.97
CA LYS A 30 3.19 -7.81 -7.80
C LYS A 30 3.62 -7.22 -6.46
N SER A 31 4.81 -6.59 -6.38
CA SER A 31 5.24 -5.87 -5.17
C SER A 31 4.42 -4.60 -4.94
N ILE A 32 4.14 -3.82 -6.01
CA ILE A 32 3.25 -2.66 -5.91
C ILE A 32 1.84 -3.13 -5.50
N GLY A 33 1.38 -4.25 -6.06
CA GLY A 33 0.04 -4.78 -5.82
C GLY A 33 -0.15 -5.20 -4.37
N LEU A 34 0.87 -5.82 -3.77
CA LEU A 34 0.89 -6.12 -2.34
C LEU A 34 0.78 -4.86 -1.49
N ILE A 35 1.54 -3.79 -1.79
CA ILE A 35 1.45 -2.53 -1.04
C ILE A 35 0.05 -1.93 -1.18
N VAL A 36 -0.47 -1.85 -2.40
CA VAL A 36 -1.83 -1.33 -2.67
C VAL A 36 -2.88 -2.12 -1.90
N TYR A 37 -2.80 -3.45 -1.92
CA TYR A 37 -3.73 -4.31 -1.21
C TYR A 37 -3.69 -4.11 0.31
N LEU A 38 -2.50 -4.10 0.90
CA LEU A 38 -2.33 -3.88 2.33
C LEU A 38 -2.74 -2.46 2.74
N ALA A 39 -2.47 -1.45 1.90
CA ALA A 39 -2.90 -0.07 2.09
C ALA A 39 -4.43 0.06 2.02
N ALA A 40 -5.07 -0.63 1.08
CA ALA A 40 -6.50 -0.54 0.87
C ALA A 40 -7.33 -1.28 1.92
N THR A 41 -6.82 -2.40 2.41
CA THR A 41 -7.51 -3.22 3.40
C THR A 41 -7.22 -2.79 4.84
N GLU A 42 -6.13 -2.05 5.07
CA GLU A 42 -5.70 -1.55 6.39
C GLU A 42 -5.65 -2.64 7.48
N ARG A 43 -5.44 -3.89 7.06
CA ARG A 43 -5.43 -5.05 7.95
C ARG A 43 -4.19 -5.90 7.73
N ARG A 44 -4.02 -6.83 8.66
CA ARG A 44 -3.12 -7.96 8.50
C ARG A 44 -3.74 -8.97 7.52
N ALA A 45 -2.94 -9.39 6.54
CA ALA A 45 -3.29 -10.43 5.59
C ALA A 45 -2.45 -11.69 5.87
N ALA A 46 -3.08 -12.86 5.81
CA ALA A 46 -2.37 -14.13 5.91
C ALA A 46 -1.48 -14.34 4.67
N ARG A 47 -0.36 -15.05 4.81
CA ARG A 47 0.53 -15.29 3.66
C ARG A 47 -0.15 -16.13 2.60
N GLU A 48 -0.94 -17.11 3.01
CA GLU A 48 -1.70 -18.00 2.16
C GLU A 48 -2.73 -17.23 1.33
N GLU A 49 -3.46 -16.30 1.98
CA GLU A 49 -4.41 -15.38 1.33
C GLU A 49 -3.73 -14.52 0.27
N LEU A 50 -2.56 -13.95 0.59
CA LEU A 50 -1.78 -13.16 -0.37
C LEU A 50 -1.26 -14.02 -1.53
N VAL A 51 -0.91 -15.28 -1.26
CA VAL A 51 -0.48 -16.22 -2.32
C VAL A 51 -1.63 -16.51 -3.28
N GLU A 52 -2.80 -16.87 -2.76
CA GLU A 52 -3.99 -17.18 -3.55
C GLU A 52 -4.41 -15.99 -4.42
N LEU A 53 -4.38 -14.77 -3.86
CA LEU A 53 -4.76 -13.56 -4.58
C LEU A 53 -3.78 -13.17 -5.70
N PHE A 54 -2.47 -13.25 -5.43
CA PHE A 54 -1.46 -12.71 -6.35
C PHE A 54 -0.83 -13.74 -7.28
N TRP A 55 -0.85 -15.02 -6.90
CA TRP A 55 -0.29 -16.14 -7.67
C TRP A 55 -1.24 -17.35 -7.66
N PRO A 56 -2.48 -17.22 -8.16
CA PRO A 56 -3.49 -18.27 -8.10
C PRO A 56 -3.06 -19.57 -8.80
N ASP A 57 -2.25 -19.48 -9.85
CA ASP A 57 -1.80 -20.64 -10.63
C ASP A 57 -0.52 -21.30 -10.09
N ALA A 58 0.08 -20.75 -9.02
CA ALA A 58 1.29 -21.30 -8.45
C ALA A 58 0.98 -22.46 -7.49
N SER A 59 1.85 -23.47 -7.50
CA SER A 59 1.82 -24.46 -6.40
C SER A 59 2.12 -23.78 -5.06
N PRO A 60 1.62 -24.29 -3.92
CA PRO A 60 1.74 -23.60 -2.62
C PRO A 60 3.19 -23.18 -2.28
N GLY A 61 4.16 -24.07 -2.49
CA GLY A 61 5.58 -23.76 -2.26
C GLY A 61 6.15 -22.68 -3.19
N ARG A 62 5.74 -22.65 -4.46
CA ARG A 62 6.17 -21.61 -5.42
C ARG A 62 5.50 -20.27 -5.13
N GLY A 63 4.24 -20.28 -4.73
CA GLY A 63 3.50 -19.09 -4.31
C GLY A 63 4.17 -18.42 -3.11
N LEU A 64 4.46 -19.17 -2.04
CA LEU A 64 5.14 -18.65 -0.85
C LEU A 64 6.55 -18.10 -1.17
N ALA A 65 7.30 -18.77 -2.03
CA ALA A 65 8.61 -18.27 -2.48
C ALA A 65 8.49 -16.94 -3.26
N SER A 66 7.47 -16.82 -4.10
CA SER A 66 7.19 -15.60 -4.87
C SER A 66 6.73 -14.45 -3.98
N LEU A 67 5.90 -14.74 -2.98
CA LEU A 67 5.50 -13.78 -1.95
C LEU A 67 6.73 -13.29 -1.18
N ARG A 68 7.58 -14.18 -0.67
CA ARG A 68 8.81 -13.81 0.04
C ARG A 68 9.71 -12.89 -0.79
N THR A 69 9.89 -13.22 -2.07
CA THR A 69 10.70 -12.39 -2.99
C THR A 69 10.10 -11.00 -3.17
N SER A 70 8.78 -10.91 -3.30
CA SER A 70 8.08 -9.64 -3.47
C SER A 70 8.14 -8.78 -2.20
N LEU A 71 8.00 -9.39 -1.02
CA LEU A 71 8.12 -8.71 0.28
C LEU A 71 9.55 -8.22 0.53
N ASN A 72 10.56 -9.00 0.17
CA ASN A 72 11.97 -8.58 0.23
C ASN A 72 12.25 -7.41 -0.72
N THR A 73 11.64 -7.41 -1.91
CA THR A 73 11.75 -6.29 -2.87
C THR A 73 11.16 -5.01 -2.27
N ILE A 74 10.02 -5.11 -1.57
CA ILE A 74 9.40 -3.97 -0.87
C ILE A 74 10.33 -3.44 0.22
N ARG A 75 10.83 -4.31 1.10
CA ARG A 75 11.77 -3.93 2.18
C ARG A 75 13.05 -3.30 1.66
N SER A 76 13.59 -3.80 0.56
CA SER A 76 14.82 -3.25 -0.03
C SER A 76 14.61 -1.83 -0.57
N ALA A 77 13.42 -1.50 -1.05
CA ALA A 77 13.11 -0.20 -1.63
C ALA A 77 12.59 0.81 -0.59
N LEU A 78 11.85 0.36 0.41
CA LEU A 78 11.14 1.21 1.37
C LEU A 78 11.61 1.01 2.83
N GLY A 79 12.69 0.27 3.05
CA GLY A 79 13.20 -0.01 4.40
C GLY A 79 12.49 -1.18 5.10
N ASP A 80 13.15 -1.69 6.14
CA ASP A 80 12.72 -2.91 6.82
C ASP A 80 11.49 -2.72 7.70
N ASP A 81 11.29 -1.53 8.25
CA ASP A 81 10.22 -1.22 9.22
C ASP A 81 8.86 -0.97 8.56
N ILE A 82 8.79 -0.93 7.22
CA ILE A 82 7.57 -0.63 6.47
C ILE A 82 6.56 -1.78 6.51
N LEU A 83 7.03 -3.01 6.71
CA LEU A 83 6.23 -4.23 6.81
C LEU A 83 6.30 -4.80 8.22
N ILE A 84 5.14 -5.03 8.82
CA ILE A 84 5.01 -5.71 10.11
C ILE A 84 4.67 -7.17 9.86
N PHE A 85 5.43 -8.07 10.48
CA PHE A 85 5.26 -9.52 10.39
C PHE A 85 4.86 -10.07 11.76
N GLU A 86 3.61 -10.52 11.89
CA GLU A 86 3.09 -11.02 13.16
C GLU A 86 2.04 -12.11 12.91
N ASN A 87 1.99 -13.13 13.77
CA ASN A 87 1.02 -14.23 13.71
C ASN A 87 0.89 -14.87 12.31
N GLY A 88 2.02 -15.04 11.61
CA GLY A 88 2.05 -15.60 10.26
C GLY A 88 1.57 -14.67 9.15
N GLY A 89 1.06 -13.48 9.46
CA GLY A 89 0.57 -12.50 8.49
C GLY A 89 1.53 -11.35 8.21
N VAL A 90 1.11 -10.47 7.30
CA VAL A 90 1.82 -9.24 6.90
C VAL A 90 0.85 -8.06 6.90
N SER A 91 1.30 -6.91 7.39
CA SER A 91 0.60 -5.62 7.28
C SER A 91 1.58 -4.49 6.98
N LEU A 92 1.09 -3.35 6.50
CA LEU A 92 1.89 -2.12 6.48
C LEU A 92 2.04 -1.54 7.89
N ASN A 93 3.17 -0.88 8.13
CA ASN A 93 3.38 -0.09 9.32
C ASN A 93 2.78 1.32 9.15
N PHE A 94 1.48 1.47 9.43
CA PHE A 94 0.75 2.74 9.33
C PHE A 94 1.21 3.85 10.30
N ARG A 95 2.22 3.59 11.14
CA ARG A 95 2.90 4.64 11.90
C ARG A 95 3.98 5.36 11.08
N LEU A 96 4.53 4.67 10.07
CA LEU A 96 5.59 5.20 9.21
C LEU A 96 5.08 5.58 7.82
N ILE A 97 3.96 4.99 7.40
CA ILE A 97 3.40 5.16 6.06
C ILE A 97 2.08 5.92 6.08
N TRP A 98 2.03 6.98 5.29
CA TRP A 98 0.82 7.72 4.95
C TRP A 98 0.20 7.15 3.68
N THR A 99 -1.14 7.11 3.60
CA THR A 99 -1.85 6.75 2.37
C THR A 99 -2.96 7.74 2.04
N ASP A 100 -3.11 8.07 0.77
CA ASP A 100 -4.18 8.96 0.29
C ASP A 100 -5.57 8.35 0.52
N LEU A 101 -5.73 7.04 0.35
CA LEU A 101 -7.00 6.35 0.62
C LEU A 101 -7.40 6.39 2.10
N LYS A 102 -6.46 6.17 3.03
CA LYS A 102 -6.76 6.27 4.47
C LYS A 102 -7.16 7.70 4.82
N SER A 103 -6.41 8.68 4.32
CA SER A 103 -6.71 10.10 4.51
C SER A 103 -8.08 10.48 3.95
N PHE A 104 -8.43 9.95 2.79
CA PHE A 104 -9.75 10.14 2.18
C PHE A 104 -10.85 9.57 3.08
N ARG A 105 -10.69 8.32 3.56
CA ARG A 105 -11.65 7.66 4.47
C ARG A 105 -11.82 8.44 5.77
N GLU A 106 -10.73 8.91 6.37
CA GLU A 106 -10.77 9.72 7.59
C GLU A 106 -11.44 11.07 7.36
N ALA A 107 -11.22 11.70 6.20
CA ALA A 107 -11.83 12.99 5.86
C ALA A 107 -13.35 12.87 5.77
N ILE A 108 -13.87 11.85 5.06
CA ILE A 108 -15.32 11.68 4.86
C ILE A 108 -16.08 11.22 6.11
N GLN A 109 -15.37 10.73 7.14
CA GLN A 109 -15.97 10.37 8.44
C GLN A 109 -16.16 11.58 9.37
N LYS A 110 -15.51 12.70 9.09
CA LYS A 110 -15.67 13.95 9.84
C LYS A 110 -16.95 14.67 9.42
N THR A 111 -17.34 15.69 10.18
CA THR A 111 -18.42 16.60 9.78
C THR A 111 -18.15 17.11 8.37
N ILE A 112 -19.09 16.86 7.46
CA ILE A 112 -18.97 17.22 6.05
C ILE A 112 -19.07 18.74 5.94
N THR A 113 -17.92 19.39 5.74
CA THR A 113 -17.82 20.80 5.34
C THR A 113 -17.32 20.89 3.91
N PHE A 114 -17.49 22.04 3.27
CA PHE A 114 -16.93 22.28 1.94
C PHE A 114 -15.40 22.07 1.91
N GLU A 115 -14.69 22.51 2.95
CA GLU A 115 -13.24 22.33 3.08
C GLU A 115 -12.84 20.86 3.17
N VAL A 116 -13.56 20.07 3.97
CA VAL A 116 -13.35 18.60 4.08
C VAL A 116 -13.60 17.93 2.73
N MET A 117 -14.68 18.30 2.04
CA MET A 117 -15.01 17.76 0.72
C MET A 117 -13.96 18.13 -0.33
N ALA A 118 -13.48 19.39 -0.34
CA ALA A 118 -12.45 19.86 -1.25
C ALA A 118 -11.11 19.13 -1.01
N SER A 119 -10.71 18.95 0.25
CA SER A 119 -9.50 18.20 0.60
C SER A 119 -9.61 16.73 0.19
N ALA A 120 -10.74 16.08 0.43
CA ALA A 120 -10.96 14.68 0.04
C ALA A 120 -10.96 14.53 -1.49
N ALA A 121 -11.65 15.40 -2.21
CA ALA A 121 -11.66 15.41 -3.67
C ALA A 121 -10.26 15.63 -4.27
N GLY A 122 -9.43 16.48 -3.64
CA GLY A 122 -8.05 16.73 -4.06
C GLY A 122 -7.11 15.52 -3.96
N LEU A 123 -7.47 14.49 -3.18
CA LEU A 123 -6.71 13.24 -3.12
C LEU A 123 -6.94 12.35 -4.35
N TRP A 124 -8.03 12.55 -5.10
CA TRP A 124 -8.32 11.80 -6.31
C TRP A 124 -7.52 12.36 -7.50
N ARG A 125 -6.52 11.61 -7.94
CA ARG A 125 -5.55 12.01 -8.98
C ARG A 125 -5.92 11.53 -10.39
N GLY A 126 -7.03 10.81 -10.56
CA GLY A 126 -7.51 10.30 -11.84
C GLY A 126 -7.96 8.84 -11.78
N ASP A 127 -7.92 8.14 -12.91
CA ASP A 127 -8.30 6.71 -13.02
C ASP A 127 -7.49 5.87 -12.03
N SER A 128 -8.14 5.37 -10.99
CA SER A 128 -7.51 4.51 -9.99
C SER A 128 -6.93 3.25 -10.63
N LEU A 129 -5.69 2.90 -10.27
CA LEU A 129 -4.97 1.71 -10.75
C LEU A 129 -4.73 1.65 -12.27
N LYS A 130 -4.75 2.79 -12.98
CA LYS A 130 -4.40 2.83 -14.41
C LYS A 130 -2.97 2.32 -14.63
N GLY A 131 -2.79 1.39 -15.58
CA GLY A 131 -1.50 0.75 -15.89
C GLY A 131 -1.17 -0.49 -15.05
N PHE A 132 -2.11 -0.95 -14.22
CA PHE A 132 -1.97 -2.14 -13.38
C PHE A 132 -2.66 -3.36 -14.02
N THR A 133 -1.91 -4.14 -14.81
CA THR A 133 -2.30 -5.43 -15.40
C THR A 133 -1.15 -6.41 -15.34
#